data_AF-A0A970M640-F1
#
_entry.id   AF-A0A970M640-F1
#
_cell.length_a   1.000
_cell.length_b   1.000
_cell.length_c   1.000
_cell.angle_alpha   90.00
_cell.angle_beta   90.00
_cell.angle_gamma   90.00
#
_symmetry.space_group_name_H-M   'P 1'
#
loop_
_entity.id
_entity.type
_entity.pdbx_description
1 polymer ?
#
loop_
_entity_poly.entity_id
_entity_poly.type
_entity_poly.pdbx_seq_one_letter_code
_entity_poly.pdbx_strand_id
1 'polypeptide(L)'
;MNTNPLRGLLLTALLFGLAGCFPAANDDELSQMCENLIRVRAEIRVPVESELIAEIEADYTRRKEHLVNWKAREMKSWDDELDARIKALPPAGKAPKKAAATADGEEAPPTRAALEAEYAKKKQIGAEQFDSDIEALAPAKDLAMKAAREKVEAKKAEFAAAKKDCLDKARSTKVTRAQAQCRIEARDPDTYWNKCR
;
A
#
# COMPACT_ATOMS: atom_id res chain seq x y z
N MET A 1 1.24 -92.97 -17.22
CA MET A 1 0.13 -92.32 -16.50
C MET A 1 0.71 -91.58 -15.31
N ASN A 2 0.34 -90.30 -15.17
CA ASN A 2 0.34 -89.45 -13.97
C ASN A 2 1.68 -89.10 -13.29
N THR A 3 1.98 -87.88 -12.81
CA THR A 3 1.61 -86.48 -13.12
C THR A 3 2.50 -85.61 -12.22
N ASN A 4 3.18 -84.63 -12.81
CA ASN A 4 3.65 -83.31 -12.32
C ASN A 4 4.39 -83.10 -10.97
N PRO A 5 5.61 -82.53 -11.02
CA PRO A 5 6.23 -81.76 -9.95
C PRO A 5 5.96 -80.26 -10.13
N LEU A 6 4.85 -79.74 -9.59
CA LEU A 6 4.53 -78.30 -9.63
C LEU A 6 3.88 -77.88 -8.31
N ARG A 7 4.66 -77.88 -7.22
CA ARG A 7 4.24 -77.29 -5.93
C ARG A 7 5.27 -76.37 -5.28
N GLY A 8 6.36 -76.02 -5.99
CA GLY A 8 7.46 -75.22 -5.42
C GLY A 8 7.54 -73.76 -5.89
N LEU A 9 6.59 -73.25 -6.68
CA LEU A 9 6.76 -71.98 -7.41
C LEU A 9 5.62 -70.98 -7.21
N LEU A 10 4.92 -71.05 -6.07
CA LEU A 10 3.79 -70.16 -5.77
C LEU A 10 3.98 -69.27 -4.54
N LEU A 11 5.19 -69.22 -3.95
CA LEU A 11 5.49 -68.33 -2.83
C LEU A 11 6.47 -67.17 -3.13
N THR A 12 7.03 -67.11 -4.34
CA THR A 12 7.97 -66.04 -4.74
C THR A 12 7.33 -64.92 -5.58
N ALA A 13 6.09 -65.09 -6.05
CA ALA A 13 5.38 -64.06 -6.83
C ALA A 13 4.67 -63.00 -5.97
N LEU A 14 4.55 -63.20 -4.66
CA LEU A 14 3.88 -62.27 -3.74
C LEU A 14 4.82 -61.25 -3.09
N LEU A 15 6.14 -61.39 -3.25
CA LEU A 15 7.15 -60.46 -2.69
C LEU A 15 7.66 -59.42 -3.69
N PHE A 16 7.29 -59.53 -4.98
CA PHE A 16 7.66 -58.55 -6.01
C PHE A 16 6.48 -57.64 -6.44
N GLY A 17 5.33 -57.72 -5.76
CA GLY A 17 4.14 -56.89 -6.01
C GLY A 17 4.09 -55.57 -5.22
N LEU A 18 5.08 -55.28 -4.37
CA LEU A 18 5.26 -53.97 -3.74
C LEU A 18 6.08 -53.03 -4.66
N ALA A 19 5.72 -52.98 -5.95
CA ALA A 19 5.97 -51.77 -6.72
C ALA A 19 5.12 -50.69 -6.05
N GLY A 20 5.76 -49.90 -5.18
CA GLY A 20 5.15 -48.86 -4.35
C GLY A 20 4.47 -47.81 -5.20
N CYS A 21 3.25 -48.11 -5.63
CA CYS A 21 2.37 -47.20 -6.32
C CYS A 21 1.81 -46.25 -5.25
N PHE A 22 2.63 -45.30 -4.82
CA PHE A 22 2.13 -44.20 -4.00
C PHE A 22 1.07 -43.48 -4.83
N PRO A 23 -0.13 -43.26 -4.27
CA PRO A 23 -1.21 -42.62 -5.01
C PRO A 23 -0.75 -41.24 -5.48
N ALA A 24 -1.05 -40.90 -6.72
CA ALA A 24 -0.86 -39.55 -7.25
C ALA A 24 -1.69 -38.56 -6.40
N ALA A 25 -1.15 -37.35 -6.20
CA ALA A 25 -1.90 -36.29 -5.54
C ALA A 25 -3.11 -35.89 -6.40
N ASN A 26 -4.23 -35.58 -5.76
CA ASN A 26 -5.40 -35.04 -6.46
C ASN A 26 -5.25 -33.54 -6.75
N ASP A 27 -6.16 -32.97 -7.54
CA ASP A 27 -6.08 -31.56 -7.95
C ASP A 27 -6.15 -30.58 -6.78
N ASP A 28 -6.91 -30.88 -5.72
CA ASP A 28 -7.00 -30.04 -4.53
C ASP A 28 -5.68 -30.05 -3.74
N GLU A 29 -5.06 -31.22 -3.58
CA GLU A 29 -3.75 -31.39 -2.93
C GLU A 29 -2.65 -30.67 -3.72
N LEU A 30 -2.66 -30.78 -5.05
CA LEU A 30 -1.71 -30.06 -5.91
C LEU A 30 -1.93 -28.54 -5.85
N SER A 31 -3.20 -28.10 -5.82
CA SER A 31 -3.58 -26.69 -5.69
C SER A 31 -3.09 -26.09 -4.38
N GLN A 32 -3.35 -26.76 -3.25
CA GLN A 32 -2.91 -26.32 -1.92
C GLN A 32 -1.38 -26.35 -1.79
N MET A 33 -0.72 -27.38 -2.34
CA MET A 33 0.74 -27.45 -2.38
C MET A 33 1.33 -26.25 -3.13
N CYS A 34 0.78 -25.92 -4.29
CA CYS A 34 1.26 -24.80 -5.11
C CYS A 34 0.97 -23.44 -4.47
N GLU A 35 -0.18 -23.26 -3.83
CA GLU A 35 -0.44 -22.06 -3.03
C GLU A 35 0.56 -21.92 -1.88
N ASN A 36 0.83 -23.02 -1.16
CA ASN A 36 1.80 -22.99 -0.10
C ASN A 36 3.18 -22.64 -0.66
N LEU A 37 3.62 -23.25 -1.78
CA LEU A 37 4.91 -22.96 -2.41
C LEU A 37 5.15 -21.47 -2.64
N ILE A 38 4.18 -20.80 -3.28
CA ILE A 38 4.25 -19.37 -3.58
C ILE A 38 4.36 -18.56 -2.28
N ARG A 39 3.63 -18.99 -1.24
CA ARG A 39 3.66 -18.37 0.09
C ARG A 39 5.00 -18.58 0.80
N VAL A 40 5.52 -19.81 0.90
CA VAL A 40 6.79 -20.10 1.63
C VAL A 40 7.99 -19.47 0.93
N ARG A 41 7.97 -19.36 -0.40
CA ARG A 41 8.99 -18.60 -1.12
C ARG A 41 8.84 -17.08 -0.94
N ALA A 42 7.69 -16.62 -0.44
CA ALA A 42 7.32 -15.21 -0.40
C ALA A 42 7.46 -14.50 -1.76
N GLU A 43 7.35 -15.25 -2.86
CA GLU A 43 7.54 -14.74 -4.23
C GLU A 43 6.49 -13.69 -4.57
N ILE A 44 5.25 -13.93 -4.14
CA ILE A 44 4.12 -13.07 -4.46
C ILE A 44 3.29 -12.88 -3.19
N ARG A 45 3.27 -11.64 -2.69
CA ARG A 45 2.33 -11.21 -1.67
C ARG A 45 1.23 -10.39 -2.33
N VAL A 46 0.01 -10.92 -2.31
CA VAL A 46 -1.18 -10.16 -2.71
C VAL A 46 -1.58 -9.30 -1.51
N PRO A 47 -1.55 -7.96 -1.62
CA PRO A 47 -2.00 -7.09 -0.53
C PRO A 47 -3.48 -7.31 -0.21
N VAL A 48 -3.86 -7.11 1.04
CA VAL A 48 -5.27 -7.11 1.43
C VAL A 48 -5.88 -5.78 0.99
N GLU A 49 -6.85 -5.84 0.08
CA GLU A 49 -7.45 -4.65 -0.52
C GLU A 49 -8.09 -3.71 0.52
N SER A 50 -8.80 -4.27 1.50
CA SER A 50 -9.44 -3.48 2.56
C SER A 50 -8.44 -2.73 3.43
N GLU A 51 -7.25 -3.29 3.66
CA GLU A 51 -6.19 -2.61 4.42
C GLU A 51 -5.64 -1.41 3.64
N LEU A 52 -5.36 -1.58 2.34
CA LEU A 52 -4.93 -0.49 1.48
C LEU A 52 -5.97 0.62 1.37
N ILE A 53 -7.25 0.27 1.24
CA ILE A 53 -8.35 1.24 1.21
C ILE A 53 -8.40 2.01 2.54
N ALA A 54 -8.34 1.32 3.68
CA ALA A 54 -8.35 1.95 5.00
C ALA A 54 -7.16 2.90 5.21
N GLU A 55 -5.97 2.54 4.74
CA GLU A 55 -4.78 3.42 4.76
C GLU A 55 -5.01 4.71 3.96
N ILE A 56 -5.60 4.60 2.77
CA ILE A 56 -5.90 5.77 1.92
C ILE A 56 -6.97 6.67 2.56
N GLU A 57 -8.01 6.08 3.17
CA GLU A 57 -9.04 6.85 3.89
C GLU A 57 -8.47 7.58 5.11
N ALA A 58 -7.59 6.92 5.86
CA ALA A 58 -6.89 7.50 6.99
C ALA A 58 -5.96 8.65 6.56
N ASP A 59 -5.22 8.49 5.46
CA ASP A 59 -4.38 9.55 4.89
C ASP A 59 -5.21 10.75 4.42
N TYR A 60 -6.30 10.52 3.69
CA TYR A 60 -7.23 11.58 3.28
C TYR A 60 -7.76 12.37 4.48
N THR A 61 -8.21 11.68 5.53
CA THR A 61 -8.72 12.32 6.76
C THR A 61 -7.65 13.17 7.42
N ARG A 62 -6.44 12.61 7.59
CA ARG A 62 -5.31 13.30 8.20
C ARG A 62 -4.90 14.56 7.43
N ARG A 63 -4.85 14.49 6.10
CA ARG A 63 -4.51 15.65 5.26
C ARG A 63 -5.58 16.72 5.34
N LYS A 64 -6.87 16.34 5.32
CA LYS A 64 -7.98 17.27 5.47
C LYS A 64 -7.91 18.00 6.82
N GLU A 65 -7.72 17.27 7.92
CA GLU A 65 -7.56 17.86 9.25
C GLU A 65 -6.33 18.78 9.32
N HIS A 66 -5.21 18.37 8.72
CA HIS A 66 -4.01 19.19 8.66
C HIS A 66 -4.28 20.54 7.98
N LEU A 67 -4.95 20.54 6.82
CA LEU A 67 -5.29 21.77 6.10
C LEU A 67 -6.23 22.66 6.91
N VAL A 68 -7.26 22.09 7.54
CA VAL A 68 -8.21 22.87 8.38
C VAL A 68 -7.46 23.54 9.54
N ASN A 69 -6.61 22.77 10.21
CA ASN A 69 -5.79 23.29 11.30
C ASN A 69 -4.78 24.34 10.81
N TRP A 70 -4.19 24.13 9.63
CA TRP A 70 -3.29 25.10 9.01
C TRP A 70 -4.01 26.42 8.71
N LYS A 71 -5.19 26.39 8.07
CA LYS A 71 -6.00 27.59 7.79
C LYS A 71 -6.30 28.37 9.07
N ALA A 72 -6.75 27.66 10.12
CA ALA A 72 -7.07 28.30 11.40
C ALA A 72 -5.85 28.98 12.03
N ARG A 73 -4.67 28.34 11.98
CA ARG A 73 -3.42 28.92 12.49
C ARG A 73 -2.96 30.12 11.67
N GLU A 74 -2.95 30.02 10.34
CA GLU A 74 -2.50 31.11 9.46
C GLU A 74 -3.39 32.34 9.59
N MET A 75 -4.72 32.16 9.52
CA MET A 75 -5.66 33.28 9.64
C MET A 75 -5.49 34.03 10.96
N LYS A 76 -5.30 33.29 12.06
CA LYS A 76 -5.00 33.87 13.37
C LYS A 76 -3.65 34.57 13.37
N SER A 77 -2.61 33.95 12.83
CA SER A 77 -1.26 34.53 12.81
C SER A 77 -1.22 35.86 12.07
N TRP A 78 -1.99 35.99 10.98
CA TRP A 78 -2.09 37.22 10.23
C TRP A 78 -2.89 38.30 10.97
N ASP A 79 -3.93 37.92 11.73
CA ASP A 79 -4.64 38.85 12.60
C ASP A 79 -3.74 39.36 13.74
N ASP A 80 -2.98 38.46 14.38
CA ASP A 80 -2.01 38.82 15.43
C ASP A 80 -0.89 39.72 14.89
N GLU A 81 -0.41 39.46 13.67
CA GLU A 81 0.61 40.25 12.97
C GLU A 81 0.10 41.65 12.62
N LEU A 82 -1.13 41.76 12.10
CA LEU A 82 -1.78 43.04 11.82
C LEU A 82 -1.92 43.88 13.11
N ASP A 83 -2.40 43.28 14.20
CA ASP A 83 -2.54 43.94 15.49
C ASP A 83 -1.21 44.47 16.02
N ALA A 84 -0.14 43.69 15.89
CA ALA A 84 1.20 44.11 16.28
C ALA A 84 1.69 45.30 15.44
N ARG A 85 1.49 45.27 14.12
CA ARG A 85 1.88 46.37 13.23
C ARG A 85 1.06 47.64 13.47
N ILE A 86 -0.25 47.53 13.73
CA ILE A 86 -1.09 48.67 14.10
C ILE A 86 -0.63 49.28 15.43
N LYS A 87 -0.30 48.47 16.44
CA LYS A 87 0.21 48.95 17.73
C LYS A 87 1.58 49.65 17.61
N ALA A 88 2.39 49.25 16.62
CA ALA A 88 3.68 49.86 16.33
C ALA A 88 3.58 51.18 15.54
N LEU A 89 2.39 51.55 15.04
CA LEU A 89 2.22 52.82 14.33
C LEU A 89 2.40 54.02 15.28
N PRO A 90 3.02 55.11 14.82
CA PRO A 90 3.13 56.33 15.62
C PRO A 90 1.73 56.87 15.97
N PRO A 91 1.54 57.41 17.20
CA PRO A 91 0.25 57.94 17.62
C PRO A 91 -0.19 59.08 16.70
N ALA A 92 -1.49 59.13 16.40
CA ALA A 92 -2.09 60.16 15.55
C ALA A 92 -1.68 61.56 16.04
N GLY A 93 -1.04 62.34 15.16
CA GLY A 93 -0.51 63.69 15.48
C GLY A 93 0.98 63.76 15.79
N LYS A 94 1.69 62.62 15.89
CA LYS A 94 3.17 62.55 15.90
C LYS A 94 3.72 61.88 14.63
N ALA A 95 3.05 62.09 13.50
CA ALA A 95 3.68 61.81 12.21
C ALA A 95 4.96 62.66 12.12
N PRO A 96 6.10 62.09 11.70
CA PRO A 96 7.36 62.84 11.65
C PRO A 96 7.16 64.12 10.84
N LYS A 97 7.39 65.28 11.46
CA LYS A 97 7.41 66.61 10.82
C LYS A 97 8.63 66.70 9.90
N LYS A 98 8.64 65.96 8.81
CA LYS A 98 9.43 66.20 7.61
C LYS A 98 8.96 65.23 6.52
N ALA A 99 7.97 65.67 5.75
CA ALA A 99 7.99 65.42 4.32
C ALA A 99 9.08 66.35 3.74
N ALA A 100 10.35 66.06 4.03
CA ALA A 100 11.43 66.53 3.19
C ALA A 100 11.52 65.49 2.08
N ALA A 101 11.40 65.92 0.82
CA ALA A 101 11.62 65.07 -0.33
C ALA A 101 13.00 64.43 -0.20
N THR A 102 13.05 63.17 0.23
CA THR A 102 14.21 62.32 0.07
C THR A 102 14.10 61.73 -1.33
N ALA A 103 14.94 62.27 -2.21
CA ALA A 103 15.38 61.55 -3.38
C ALA A 103 16.17 60.34 -2.87
N ASP A 104 15.47 59.21 -2.68
CA ASP A 104 15.97 57.84 -2.59
C ASP A 104 14.84 56.96 -2.01
N GLY A 105 13.90 56.52 -2.86
CA GLY A 105 13.08 55.31 -2.72
C GLY A 105 12.45 54.92 -1.37
N GLU A 106 12.34 55.82 -0.39
CA GLU A 106 11.92 55.46 0.97
C GLU A 106 10.40 55.60 1.08
N GLU A 107 9.74 54.45 1.12
CA GLU A 107 8.29 54.31 1.16
C GLU A 107 7.74 54.95 2.44
N ALA A 108 6.75 55.84 2.30
CA ALA A 108 6.11 56.50 3.43
C ALA A 108 5.63 55.45 4.47
N PRO A 109 5.73 55.73 5.78
CA PRO A 109 5.35 54.76 6.80
C PRO A 109 3.90 54.30 6.58
N PRO A 110 3.63 52.98 6.64
CA PRO A 110 2.33 52.45 6.29
C PRO A 110 1.24 52.99 7.21
N THR A 111 0.10 53.36 6.63
CA THR A 111 -1.06 53.80 7.42
C THR A 111 -1.81 52.58 7.94
N ARG A 112 -2.62 52.76 9.01
CA ARG A 112 -3.52 51.71 9.50
C ARG A 112 -4.40 51.13 8.38
N ALA A 113 -4.99 51.99 7.56
CA ALA A 113 -5.83 51.56 6.44
C ALA A 113 -5.05 50.77 5.37
N ALA A 114 -3.80 51.15 5.10
CA ALA A 114 -2.95 50.40 4.17
C ALA A 114 -2.62 49.00 4.70
N LEU A 115 -2.31 48.88 6.00
CA LEU A 115 -2.08 47.58 6.64
C LEU A 115 -3.35 46.73 6.63
N GLU A 116 -4.50 47.28 7.03
CA GLU A 116 -5.76 46.53 7.01
C GLU A 116 -6.10 46.01 5.59
N ALA A 117 -5.86 46.80 4.55
CA ALA A 117 -6.05 46.37 3.16
C ALA A 117 -5.03 45.30 2.70
N GLU A 118 -3.76 45.43 3.09
CA GLU A 118 -2.71 44.45 2.81
C GLU A 118 -3.06 43.08 3.39
N TYR A 119 -3.42 43.04 4.69
CA TYR A 119 -3.75 41.80 5.38
C TYR A 119 -5.10 41.23 4.93
N ALA A 120 -6.08 42.07 4.56
CA ALA A 120 -7.31 41.59 3.93
C ALA A 120 -7.02 40.83 2.63
N LYS A 121 -6.14 41.37 1.77
CA LYS A 121 -5.71 40.69 0.53
C LYS A 121 -4.95 39.41 0.82
N LYS A 122 -4.03 39.42 1.80
CA LYS A 122 -3.28 38.23 2.25
C LYS A 122 -4.22 37.11 2.70
N LYS A 123 -5.22 37.45 3.53
CA LYS A 123 -6.27 36.52 4.00
C LYS A 123 -7.09 35.96 2.84
N GLN A 124 -7.45 36.79 1.86
CA GLN A 124 -8.19 36.32 0.68
C GLN A 124 -7.39 35.29 -0.11
N ILE A 125 -6.12 35.59 -0.45
CA ILE A 125 -5.25 34.67 -1.20
C ILE A 125 -5.07 33.36 -0.43
N GLY A 126 -4.85 33.44 0.89
CA GLY A 126 -4.73 32.25 1.74
C GLY A 126 -6.01 31.41 1.80
N ALA A 127 -7.18 32.05 1.78
CA ALA A 127 -8.46 31.35 1.75
C ALA A 127 -8.68 30.63 0.41
N GLU A 128 -8.40 31.30 -0.70
CA GLU A 128 -8.48 30.73 -2.05
C GLU A 128 -7.53 29.52 -2.22
N GLN A 129 -6.30 29.64 -1.72
CA GLN A 129 -5.34 28.52 -1.73
C GLN A 129 -5.85 27.34 -0.92
N PHE A 130 -6.36 27.57 0.30
CA PHE A 130 -6.93 26.50 1.12
C PHE A 130 -8.10 25.80 0.43
N ASP A 131 -9.02 26.57 -0.16
CA ASP A 131 -10.20 26.01 -0.82
C ASP A 131 -9.76 25.13 -2.01
N SER A 132 -8.78 25.61 -2.80
CA SER A 132 -8.16 24.82 -3.87
C SER A 132 -7.50 23.53 -3.38
N ASP A 133 -6.74 23.58 -2.28
CA ASP A 133 -6.07 22.41 -1.71
C ASP A 133 -7.08 21.37 -1.19
N ILE A 134 -8.17 21.82 -0.56
CA ILE A 134 -9.25 20.94 -0.10
C ILE A 134 -9.96 20.27 -1.28
N GLU A 135 -10.26 21.02 -2.34
CA GLU A 135 -10.89 20.50 -3.55
C GLU A 135 -10.01 19.45 -4.24
N ALA A 136 -8.68 19.64 -4.23
CA ALA A 136 -7.73 18.70 -4.82
C ALA A 136 -7.62 17.35 -4.06
N LEU A 137 -8.01 17.30 -2.78
CA LEU A 137 -7.86 16.07 -1.97
C LEU A 137 -8.79 14.94 -2.44
N ALA A 138 -10.04 15.23 -2.82
CA ALA A 138 -11.00 14.18 -3.20
C ALA A 138 -10.59 13.46 -4.50
N PRO A 139 -10.25 14.16 -5.61
CA PRO A 139 -9.70 13.53 -6.80
C PRO A 139 -8.42 12.74 -6.55
N ALA A 140 -7.51 13.27 -5.71
CA ALA A 140 -6.28 12.57 -5.34
C ALA A 140 -6.56 11.25 -4.60
N LYS A 141 -7.54 11.25 -3.69
CA LYS A 141 -8.01 10.04 -3.00
C LYS A 141 -8.54 9.01 -4.01
N ASP A 142 -9.40 9.44 -4.94
CA ASP A 142 -10.02 8.53 -5.91
C ASP A 142 -8.98 7.90 -6.85
N LEU A 143 -7.97 8.68 -7.27
CA LEU A 143 -6.82 8.16 -8.02
C LEU A 143 -6.02 7.14 -7.21
N ALA A 144 -5.76 7.42 -5.93
CA ALA A 144 -5.06 6.48 -5.05
C ALA A 144 -5.85 5.18 -4.85
N MET A 145 -7.17 5.28 -4.67
CA MET A 145 -8.07 4.11 -4.56
C MET A 145 -8.02 3.25 -5.83
N LYS A 146 -8.08 3.89 -7.00
CA LYS A 146 -7.98 3.19 -8.29
C LYS A 146 -6.63 2.47 -8.41
N ALA A 147 -5.53 3.15 -8.11
CA ALA A 147 -4.19 2.57 -8.17
C ALA A 147 -4.02 1.39 -7.18
N ALA A 148 -4.61 1.48 -5.98
CA ALA A 148 -4.58 0.39 -5.00
C ALA A 148 -5.31 -0.85 -5.51
N ARG A 149 -6.49 -0.68 -6.11
CA ARG A 149 -7.25 -1.79 -6.73
C ARG A 149 -6.49 -2.42 -7.89
N GLU A 150 -5.94 -1.60 -8.79
CA GLU A 150 -5.13 -2.07 -9.91
C GLU A 150 -3.90 -2.85 -9.43
N LYS A 151 -3.24 -2.40 -8.36
CA LYS A 151 -2.11 -3.10 -7.74
C LYS A 151 -2.52 -4.47 -7.18
N VAL A 152 -3.66 -4.56 -6.50
CA VAL A 152 -4.18 -5.82 -5.97
C VAL A 152 -4.52 -6.79 -7.10
N GLU A 153 -5.23 -6.32 -8.13
CA GLU A 153 -5.59 -7.16 -9.28
C GLU A 153 -4.36 -7.64 -10.06
N ALA A 154 -3.36 -6.78 -10.28
CA ALA A 154 -2.10 -7.17 -10.88
C ALA A 154 -1.40 -8.28 -10.08
N LYS A 155 -1.38 -8.17 -8.75
CA LYS A 155 -0.78 -9.20 -7.88
C LYS A 155 -1.60 -10.48 -7.83
N LYS A 156 -2.93 -10.42 -7.89
CA LYS A 156 -3.80 -11.60 -8.04
C LYS A 156 -3.52 -12.33 -9.35
N ALA A 157 -3.38 -11.59 -10.46
CA ALA A 157 -3.05 -12.16 -11.76
C ALA A 157 -1.67 -12.82 -11.76
N GLU A 158 -0.66 -12.18 -11.17
CA GLU A 158 0.68 -12.74 -11.01
C GLU A 158 0.65 -14.03 -10.17
N PHE A 159 -0.09 -14.02 -9.05
CA PHE A 159 -0.28 -15.21 -8.21
C PHE A 159 -0.95 -16.35 -8.96
N ALA A 160 -2.01 -16.06 -9.73
CA ALA A 160 -2.73 -17.05 -10.53
C ALA A 160 -1.84 -17.67 -11.61
N ALA A 161 -1.00 -16.87 -12.28
CA ALA A 161 -0.04 -17.35 -13.27
C ALA A 161 1.02 -18.27 -12.63
N ALA A 162 1.63 -17.85 -11.51
CA ALA A 162 2.61 -18.68 -10.80
C ALA A 162 2.00 -19.98 -10.27
N LYS A 163 0.75 -19.95 -9.80
CA LYS A 163 0.01 -21.14 -9.36
C LYS A 163 -0.21 -22.09 -10.52
N LYS A 164 -0.65 -21.58 -11.68
CA LYS A 164 -0.83 -22.39 -12.89
C LYS A 164 0.48 -23.07 -13.32
N ASP A 165 1.57 -22.32 -13.38
CA ASP A 165 2.88 -22.86 -13.74
C ASP A 165 3.35 -23.95 -12.77
N CYS A 166 3.08 -23.78 -11.47
CA CYS A 166 3.35 -24.80 -10.47
C CYS A 166 2.51 -26.06 -10.68
N LEU A 167 1.20 -25.91 -10.95
CA LEU A 167 0.30 -27.04 -11.21
C LEU A 167 0.73 -27.85 -12.44
N ASP A 168 1.10 -27.18 -13.53
CA ASP A 168 1.56 -27.82 -14.75
C ASP A 168 2.87 -28.60 -14.52
N LYS A 169 3.79 -28.05 -13.73
CA LYS A 169 5.02 -28.75 -13.31
C LYS A 169 4.73 -29.92 -12.37
N ALA A 170 3.83 -29.77 -11.41
CA ALA A 170 3.50 -30.83 -10.46
C ALA A 170 2.81 -32.03 -11.14
N ARG A 171 1.92 -31.76 -12.10
CA ARG A 171 1.26 -32.79 -12.92
C ARG A 171 2.25 -33.53 -13.81
N SER A 172 3.12 -32.80 -14.52
CA SER A 172 4.13 -33.41 -15.40
C SER A 172 5.18 -34.24 -14.65
N THR A 173 5.51 -33.86 -13.41
CA THR A 173 6.43 -34.61 -12.53
C THR A 173 5.75 -35.71 -11.70
N LYS A 174 4.43 -35.89 -11.84
CA LYS A 174 3.64 -36.93 -11.15
C LYS A 174 3.84 -36.91 -9.63
N VAL A 175 3.71 -35.72 -9.02
CA VAL A 175 3.80 -35.55 -7.57
C VAL A 175 2.83 -36.51 -6.85
N THR A 176 3.37 -37.25 -5.88
CA THR A 176 2.59 -38.18 -5.06
C THR A 176 1.83 -37.45 -3.96
N ARG A 177 0.75 -38.07 -3.46
CA ARG A 177 -0.01 -37.54 -2.33
C ARG A 177 0.85 -37.26 -1.10
N ALA A 178 1.78 -38.16 -0.77
CA ALA A 178 2.67 -38.00 0.37
C ALA A 178 3.60 -36.78 0.22
N GLN A 179 4.16 -36.57 -0.97
CA GLN A 179 4.96 -35.38 -1.27
C GLN A 179 4.13 -34.10 -1.20
N ALA A 180 2.91 -34.10 -1.77
CA ALA A 180 2.02 -32.95 -1.73
C ALA A 180 1.64 -32.57 -0.29
N GLN A 181 1.25 -33.55 0.53
CA GLN A 181 0.90 -33.33 1.94
C GLN A 181 2.06 -32.76 2.76
N CYS A 182 3.26 -33.35 2.64
CA CYS A 182 4.45 -32.82 3.31
C CYS A 182 4.71 -31.36 2.92
N ARG A 183 4.58 -31.04 1.62
CA ARG A 183 4.78 -29.68 1.09
C ARG A 183 3.67 -28.70 1.46
N ILE A 184 2.43 -29.14 1.65
CA ILE A 184 1.34 -28.31 2.17
C ILE A 184 1.64 -27.89 3.62
N GLU A 185 2.16 -28.81 4.42
CA GLU A 185 2.46 -28.59 5.85
C GLU A 185 3.78 -27.84 6.09
N ALA A 186 4.67 -27.80 5.10
CA ALA A 186 5.94 -27.10 5.18
C ALA A 186 5.74 -25.59 5.44
N ARG A 187 6.32 -25.11 6.54
CA ARG A 187 6.22 -23.69 6.96
C ARG A 187 7.38 -22.82 6.48
N ASP A 188 8.44 -23.44 6.01
CA ASP A 188 9.66 -22.78 5.58
C ASP A 188 10.21 -23.41 4.29
N PRO A 189 11.05 -22.68 3.52
CA PRO A 189 11.64 -23.20 2.29
C PRO A 189 12.51 -24.46 2.47
N ASP A 190 13.22 -24.60 3.60
CA ASP A 190 14.11 -25.75 3.84
C ASP A 190 13.30 -27.04 3.98
N THR A 191 12.25 -27.02 4.81
CA THR A 191 11.33 -28.14 4.95
C THR A 191 10.68 -28.49 3.61
N TYR A 192 10.23 -27.48 2.85
CA TYR A 192 9.58 -27.69 1.56
C TYR A 192 10.49 -28.40 0.54
N TRP A 193 11.74 -27.95 0.39
CA TRP A 193 12.62 -28.42 -0.68
C TRP A 193 13.51 -29.60 -0.30
N ASN A 194 13.97 -29.64 0.95
CA ASN A 194 14.98 -30.60 1.39
C ASN A 194 14.37 -31.78 2.13
N LYS A 195 13.26 -31.58 2.86
CA LYS A 195 12.62 -32.65 3.66
C LYS A 195 11.43 -33.32 2.97
N CYS A 196 10.75 -32.62 2.08
CA CYS A 196 9.56 -33.12 1.35
C CYS A 196 9.85 -33.51 -0.11
N ARG A 197 10.97 -34.19 -0.35
CA ARG A 197 11.45 -34.50 -1.71
C ARG A 197 10.87 -35.79 -2.27
#